data_AF-E3MVH5-F1
#
_entry.id   AF-E3MVH5-F1
#
_cell.length_a   1.000
_cell.length_b   1.000
_cell.length_c   1.000
_cell.angle_alpha   90.00
_cell.angle_beta   90.00
_cell.angle_gamma   90.00
#
_symmetry.space_group_name_H-M   'P 1'
#
loop_
_entity.id
_entity.type
_entity.pdbx_description
1 polymer ?
#
loop_
_entity_poly.entity_id
_entity_poly.type
_entity_poly.pdbx_seq_one_letter_code
_entity_poly.pdbx_strand_id
1 'polypeptide(L)'
;MGAISFILYSLYLLFFPIFLFIIASNHLDLFNPQEKSWGTALYFIWIISNITFIDFHKDTRQTPESFIRIRCLSIISVLLLCFCFIFNSLKTLIMVPVYIAVIVRISIFILLIYQSIPFWLHLGLSYGDFKLFHVKTARLSKTQWLLLFLFHTLLSVGCYGLFCIDANILETDGLIDNFHFIRYACIAINILSIPMTYQSLLAWNSEKLEFVGIHPQTKLYWKGVMRKMEDGNWEVDQTPEDHDLFLSGNDCDCDNDWDL
;
A
#
# COMPACT_ATOMS: atom_id res chain seq x y z
N MET A 1 14.77 8.76 -1.47
CA MET A 1 13.93 8.97 -2.70
C MET A 1 14.09 10.41 -3.21
N GLY A 2 14.04 10.66 -4.53
CA GLY A 2 14.06 12.04 -5.06
C GLY A 2 12.69 12.74 -4.94
N ALA A 3 12.66 14.08 -4.90
CA ALA A 3 11.44 14.86 -4.66
C ALA A 3 10.30 14.57 -5.66
N ILE A 4 10.60 14.52 -6.96
CA ILE A 4 9.61 14.19 -8.00
C ILE A 4 9.06 12.78 -7.81
N SER A 5 9.93 11.81 -7.55
CA SER A 5 9.52 10.42 -7.31
C SER A 5 8.63 10.30 -6.07
N PHE A 6 8.95 11.03 -5.00
CA PHE A 6 8.12 11.09 -3.80
C PHE A 6 6.72 11.64 -4.07
N ILE A 7 6.61 12.76 -4.81
CA ILE A 7 5.32 13.35 -5.17
C ILE A 7 4.49 12.40 -6.03
N LEU A 8 5.10 11.82 -7.08
CA LEU A 8 4.41 10.87 -7.97
C LEU A 8 3.91 9.65 -7.20
N TYR A 9 4.73 9.10 -6.30
CA TYR A 9 4.32 7.95 -5.49
C TYR A 9 3.24 8.32 -4.46
N SER A 10 3.28 9.53 -3.90
CA SER A 10 2.21 10.06 -3.04
C SER A 10 0.88 10.16 -3.79
N LEU A 11 0.90 10.72 -5.00
CA LEU A 11 -0.29 10.79 -5.85
C LEU A 11 -0.81 9.40 -6.20
N TYR A 12 0.08 8.47 -6.55
CA TYR A 12 -0.28 7.08 -6.77
C TYR A 12 -0.97 6.45 -5.55
N LEU A 13 -0.40 6.61 -4.36
CA LEU A 13 -0.98 6.08 -3.11
C LEU A 13 -2.31 6.74 -2.74
N LEU A 14 -2.59 7.96 -3.21
CA LEU A 14 -3.90 8.60 -3.06
C LEU A 14 -4.92 8.05 -4.07
N PHE A 15 -4.56 7.98 -5.35
CA PHE A 15 -5.51 7.62 -6.42
C PHE A 15 -5.77 6.13 -6.51
N PHE A 16 -4.80 5.27 -6.18
CA PHE A 16 -4.96 3.83 -6.30
C PHE A 16 -6.06 3.26 -5.38
N PRO A 17 -6.15 3.63 -4.09
CA PRO A 17 -7.28 3.23 -3.23
C PRO A 17 -8.63 3.77 -3.73
N ILE A 18 -8.68 4.99 -4.28
CA ILE A 18 -9.91 5.55 -4.88
C ILE A 18 -10.34 4.72 -6.08
N PHE A 19 -9.40 4.31 -6.93
CA PHE A 19 -9.67 3.43 -8.05
C PHE A 19 -10.21 2.06 -7.60
N LEU A 20 -9.60 1.44 -6.59
CA LEU A 20 -10.09 0.19 -6.01
C LEU A 20 -11.48 0.33 -5.38
N PHE A 21 -11.74 1.46 -4.74
CA PHE A 21 -13.04 1.79 -4.18
C PHE A 21 -14.13 1.88 -5.25
N ILE A 22 -13.85 2.54 -6.37
CA ILE A 22 -14.77 2.63 -7.50
C ILE A 22 -15.07 1.23 -8.04
N ILE A 23 -14.04 0.39 -8.21
CA ILE A 23 -14.22 -1.00 -8.65
C ILE A 23 -15.10 -1.77 -7.67
N ALA A 24 -14.83 -1.69 -6.36
CA ALA A 24 -15.60 -2.40 -5.36
C ALA A 24 -17.07 -1.95 -5.32
N SER A 25 -17.31 -0.65 -5.46
CA SER A 25 -18.66 -0.09 -5.48
C SER A 25 -19.45 -0.61 -6.68
N ASN A 26 -18.87 -0.54 -7.88
CA ASN A 26 -19.49 -1.10 -9.09
C ASN A 26 -19.71 -2.61 -8.99
N HIS A 27 -18.73 -3.35 -8.46
CA HIS A 27 -18.84 -4.79 -8.24
C HIS A 27 -20.03 -5.12 -7.31
N LEU A 28 -20.18 -4.41 -6.20
CA LEU A 28 -21.28 -4.67 -5.26
C LEU A 28 -22.64 -4.23 -5.80
N ASP A 29 -22.70 -3.12 -6.54
CA ASP A 29 -23.94 -2.62 -7.16
C ASP A 29 -24.44 -3.57 -8.27
N LEU A 30 -23.54 -4.11 -9.10
CA LEU A 30 -23.90 -5.11 -10.12
C LEU A 30 -24.29 -6.46 -9.48
N PHE A 31 -23.61 -6.84 -8.39
CA PHE A 31 -23.89 -8.10 -7.68
C PHE A 31 -25.21 -8.08 -6.90
N ASN A 32 -25.55 -6.94 -6.30
CA ASN A 32 -26.74 -6.78 -5.47
C ASN A 32 -27.34 -5.40 -5.67
N PRO A 33 -28.05 -5.18 -6.80
CA PRO A 33 -28.62 -3.89 -7.12
C PRO A 33 -29.62 -3.50 -6.03
N GLN A 34 -29.35 -2.37 -5.39
CA GLN A 34 -30.23 -1.75 -4.40
C GLN A 34 -30.65 -0.36 -4.88
N GLU A 35 -31.75 0.15 -4.32
CA GLU A 35 -32.24 1.51 -4.60
C GLU A 35 -31.20 2.59 -4.23
N LYS A 36 -30.32 2.29 -3.26
CA LYS A 36 -29.16 3.12 -2.90
C LYS A 36 -27.87 2.37 -3.19
N SER A 37 -26.95 3.01 -3.91
CA SER A 37 -25.63 2.44 -4.22
C SER A 37 -24.85 2.09 -2.95
N TRP A 38 -24.16 0.95 -3.00
CA TRP A 38 -23.19 0.52 -1.99
C TRP A 38 -22.04 1.53 -1.84
N GLY A 39 -21.77 2.33 -2.87
CA GLY A 39 -20.74 3.37 -2.86
C GLY A 39 -20.92 4.38 -1.74
N THR A 40 -22.16 4.79 -1.41
CA THR A 40 -22.38 5.77 -0.33
C THR A 40 -22.01 5.19 1.03
N ALA A 41 -22.47 3.97 1.33
CA ALA A 41 -22.15 3.31 2.60
C ALA A 41 -20.64 3.00 2.71
N LEU A 42 -20.05 2.52 1.61
CA LEU A 42 -18.62 2.29 1.47
C LEU A 42 -17.82 3.55 1.78
N TYR A 43 -18.23 4.69 1.24
CA TYR A 43 -17.53 5.97 1.40
C TYR A 43 -17.48 6.42 2.86
N PHE A 44 -18.60 6.35 3.57
CA PHE A 44 -18.65 6.70 5.00
C PHE A 44 -17.77 5.77 5.85
N ILE A 45 -17.85 4.46 5.63
CA ILE A 45 -17.01 3.49 6.33
C ILE A 45 -15.53 3.76 6.05
N TRP A 46 -15.20 4.04 4.79
CA TRP A 46 -13.84 4.33 4.36
C TRP A 46 -13.29 5.58 5.05
N ILE A 47 -14.03 6.69 5.08
CA ILE A 47 -13.62 7.92 5.77
C ILE A 47 -13.41 7.69 7.26
N ILE A 48 -14.38 7.08 7.94
CA ILE A 48 -14.31 6.85 9.39
C ILE A 48 -13.08 6.00 9.72
N SER A 49 -12.84 4.94 8.93
CA SER A 49 -11.68 4.06 9.12
C SER A 49 -10.35 4.80 8.97
N ASN A 50 -10.25 5.72 8.00
CA ASN A 50 -9.05 6.52 7.78
C ASN A 50 -8.80 7.52 8.92
N ILE A 51 -9.84 8.20 9.40
CA ILE A 51 -9.73 9.12 10.55
C ILE A 51 -9.29 8.36 11.80
N THR A 52 -9.95 7.24 12.11
CA THR A 52 -9.60 6.40 13.27
C THR A 52 -8.17 5.86 13.17
N PHE A 53 -7.70 5.49 11.97
CA PHE A 53 -6.33 5.02 11.77
C PHE A 53 -5.30 6.09 12.13
N ILE A 54 -5.51 7.34 11.66
CA ILE A 54 -4.62 8.46 11.96
C ILE A 54 -4.58 8.73 13.46
N ASP A 55 -5.75 8.81 14.09
CA ASP A 55 -5.89 9.13 15.52
C ASP A 55 -5.22 8.07 16.40
N PHE A 56 -5.46 6.79 16.10
CA PHE A 56 -4.87 5.68 16.86
C PHE A 56 -3.34 5.60 16.76
N HIS A 57 -2.76 6.03 15.64
CA HIS A 57 -1.34 5.86 15.39
C HIS A 57 -0.50 7.12 15.61
N LYS A 58 -1.11 8.30 15.75
CA LYS A 58 -0.44 9.61 15.77
C LYS A 58 0.80 9.69 16.67
N ASP A 59 0.74 9.07 17.85
CA ASP A 59 1.80 9.09 18.86
C ASP A 59 2.71 7.85 18.83
N THR A 60 2.47 6.94 17.88
CA THR A 60 3.32 5.76 17.70
C THR A 60 4.56 6.12 16.90
N ARG A 61 5.59 5.27 17.00
CA ARG A 61 6.82 5.41 16.23
C ARG A 61 6.86 4.35 15.14
N GLN A 62 7.28 4.76 13.94
CA GLN A 62 7.55 3.79 12.88
C GLN A 62 8.81 2.98 13.21
N THR A 63 8.73 1.66 13.07
CA THR A 63 9.88 0.77 13.13
C THR A 63 10.23 0.31 11.71
N PRO A 64 11.49 -0.10 11.44
CA PRO A 64 11.86 -0.69 10.15
C PRO A 64 11.01 -1.90 9.80
N GLU A 65 10.69 -2.74 10.78
CA GLU A 65 9.80 -3.89 10.60
C GLU A 65 8.40 -3.46 10.17
N SER A 66 7.80 -2.45 10.82
CA SER A 66 6.47 -1.96 10.43
C SER A 66 6.51 -1.29 9.05
N PHE A 67 7.58 -0.55 8.74
CA PHE A 67 7.81 0.05 7.43
C PHE A 67 7.82 -0.99 6.29
N ILE A 68 8.49 -2.12 6.50
CA ILE A 68 8.55 -3.22 5.52
C ILE A 68 7.22 -3.98 5.49
N ARG A 69 6.73 -4.40 6.66
CA ARG A 69 5.53 -5.23 6.81
C ARG A 69 4.33 -4.62 6.14
N ILE A 70 4.09 -3.32 6.33
CA ILE A 70 2.91 -2.65 5.79
C ILE A 70 2.95 -2.66 4.25
N ARG A 71 4.10 -2.38 3.64
CA ARG A 71 4.24 -2.41 2.17
C ARG A 71 4.00 -3.81 1.59
N CYS A 72 4.52 -4.85 2.25
CA CYS A 72 4.28 -6.24 1.83
C CYS A 72 2.82 -6.63 1.99
N LEU A 73 2.21 -6.30 3.13
CA LEU A 73 0.81 -6.61 3.39
C LEU A 73 -0.12 -5.86 2.43
N SER A 74 0.22 -4.66 1.97
CA SER A 74 -0.61 -3.92 0.99
C SER A 74 -0.71 -4.64 -0.34
N ILE A 75 0.37 -5.28 -0.81
CA ILE A 75 0.34 -6.10 -2.02
C ILE A 75 -0.47 -7.36 -1.80
N ILE A 76 -0.23 -8.05 -0.68
CA ILE A 76 -1.01 -9.23 -0.34
C ILE A 76 -2.50 -8.89 -0.29
N SER A 77 -2.88 -7.74 0.28
CA SER A 77 -4.27 -7.32 0.32
C SER A 77 -4.85 -6.94 -1.04
N VAL A 78 -4.07 -6.40 -1.98
CA VAL A 78 -4.53 -6.19 -3.37
C VAL A 78 -4.81 -7.54 -4.04
N LEU A 79 -3.91 -8.50 -3.90
CA LEU A 79 -4.06 -9.83 -4.50
C LEU A 79 -5.29 -10.55 -3.93
N LEU A 80 -5.43 -10.55 -2.60
CA LEU A 80 -6.60 -11.10 -1.93
C LEU A 80 -7.90 -10.41 -2.37
N LEU A 81 -7.87 -9.09 -2.57
CA LEU A 81 -9.02 -8.34 -3.05
C LEU A 81 -9.45 -8.80 -4.45
N CYS A 82 -8.49 -8.98 -5.38
CA CYS A 82 -8.78 -9.57 -6.69
C CYS A 82 -9.37 -10.98 -6.58
N PHE A 83 -8.82 -11.84 -5.72
CA PHE A 83 -9.39 -13.17 -5.47
C PHE A 83 -10.81 -13.08 -4.92
N CYS A 84 -11.08 -12.17 -3.98
CA CYS A 84 -12.42 -11.95 -3.46
C CYS A 84 -13.40 -11.50 -4.54
N PHE A 85 -13.01 -10.59 -5.45
CA PHE A 85 -13.87 -10.18 -6.56
C PHE A 85 -14.21 -11.33 -7.50
N ILE A 86 -13.19 -12.11 -7.91
CA ILE A 86 -13.38 -13.28 -8.78
C ILE A 86 -14.28 -14.30 -8.11
N PHE A 87 -13.97 -14.69 -6.87
CA PHE A 87 -14.71 -15.70 -6.14
C PHE A 87 -16.17 -15.27 -5.88
N ASN A 88 -16.38 -13.99 -5.54
CA ASN A 88 -17.73 -13.46 -5.37
C ASN A 88 -18.50 -13.50 -6.70
N SER A 89 -17.86 -13.16 -7.83
CA SER A 89 -18.48 -13.20 -9.16
C SER A 89 -18.88 -14.61 -9.61
N LEU A 90 -18.16 -15.65 -9.15
CA LEU A 90 -18.39 -17.05 -9.52
C LEU A 90 -19.26 -17.82 -8.50
N LYS A 91 -20.01 -17.11 -7.63
CA LYS A 91 -20.77 -17.72 -6.52
C LYS A 91 -21.70 -18.85 -6.96
N THR A 92 -22.40 -18.70 -8.09
CA THR A 92 -23.36 -19.69 -8.60
C THR A 92 -22.65 -20.97 -9.07
N LEU A 93 -21.51 -20.83 -9.74
CA LEU A 93 -20.70 -21.95 -10.23
C LEU A 93 -20.09 -22.80 -9.10
N ILE A 94 -19.70 -22.16 -7.99
CA ILE A 94 -19.00 -22.83 -6.88
C ILE A 94 -19.99 -23.36 -5.82
N MET A 95 -21.31 -23.22 -6.02
CA MET A 95 -22.38 -23.61 -5.08
C MET A 95 -22.08 -23.15 -3.64
N VAL A 96 -21.71 -21.88 -3.50
CA VAL A 96 -21.17 -21.34 -2.26
C VAL A 96 -22.27 -21.12 -1.22
N PRO A 97 -22.13 -21.66 0.02
CA PRO A 97 -23.07 -21.37 1.10
C PRO A 97 -23.22 -19.87 1.36
N VAL A 98 -24.41 -19.44 1.77
CA VAL A 98 -24.73 -18.00 1.96
C VAL A 98 -23.74 -17.30 2.90
N TYR A 99 -23.28 -17.96 3.96
CA TYR A 99 -22.33 -17.37 4.92
C TYR A 99 -20.97 -17.06 4.30
N ILE A 100 -20.49 -17.86 3.35
CA ILE A 100 -19.22 -17.59 2.66
C ILE A 100 -19.34 -16.33 1.80
N ALA A 101 -20.47 -16.13 1.12
CA ALA A 101 -20.69 -14.90 0.34
C ALA A 101 -20.67 -13.64 1.23
N VAL A 102 -21.19 -13.72 2.46
CA VAL A 102 -21.10 -12.64 3.45
C VAL A 102 -19.65 -12.41 3.88
N ILE A 103 -18.91 -13.47 4.20
CA ILE A 103 -17.49 -13.39 4.59
C ILE A 103 -16.65 -12.73 3.49
N VAL A 104 -16.88 -13.11 2.23
CA VAL A 104 -16.15 -12.55 1.09
C VAL A 104 -16.42 -11.05 0.93
N ARG A 105 -17.69 -10.61 1.10
CA ARG A 105 -18.03 -9.19 1.09
C ARG A 105 -17.34 -8.44 2.23
N ILE A 106 -17.42 -8.95 3.46
CA ILE A 106 -16.72 -8.39 4.63
C ILE A 106 -15.21 -8.28 4.36
N SER A 107 -14.62 -9.30 3.75
CA SER A 107 -13.21 -9.32 3.37
C SER A 107 -12.88 -8.22 2.36
N ILE A 108 -13.71 -8.01 1.32
CA ILE A 108 -13.56 -6.89 0.38
C ILE A 108 -13.49 -5.55 1.13
N PHE A 109 -14.41 -5.31 2.07
CA PHE A 109 -14.41 -4.07 2.85
C PHE A 109 -13.10 -3.88 3.65
N ILE A 110 -12.68 -4.90 4.40
CA ILE A 110 -11.46 -4.84 5.22
C ILE A 110 -10.23 -4.58 4.35
N LEU A 111 -10.13 -5.30 3.22
CA LEU A 111 -9.00 -5.19 2.30
C LEU A 111 -8.93 -3.81 1.64
N LEU A 112 -10.08 -3.19 1.31
CA LEU A 112 -10.12 -1.82 0.76
C LEU A 112 -9.65 -0.78 1.76
N ILE A 113 -10.10 -0.86 3.01
CA ILE A 113 -9.67 0.04 4.09
C ILE A 113 -8.15 -0.04 4.24
N TYR A 114 -7.60 -1.26 4.20
CA TYR A 114 -6.16 -1.49 4.34
C TYR A 114 -5.33 -0.75 3.28
N GLN A 115 -5.85 -0.54 2.06
CA GLN A 115 -5.11 0.11 0.98
C GLN A 115 -4.83 1.59 1.22
N SER A 116 -5.53 2.23 2.15
CA SER A 116 -5.31 3.64 2.46
C SER A 116 -4.20 3.86 3.49
N ILE A 117 -3.84 2.81 4.24
CA ILE A 117 -2.80 2.85 5.26
C ILE A 117 -1.44 3.31 4.69
N PRO A 118 -0.93 2.77 3.56
CA PRO A 118 0.34 3.20 2.99
C PRO A 118 0.44 4.69 2.70
N PHE A 119 -0.68 5.32 2.28
CA PHE A 119 -0.71 6.75 1.97
C PHE A 119 -0.40 7.60 3.21
N TRP A 120 -1.11 7.36 4.31
CA TRP A 120 -0.91 8.10 5.56
C TRP A 120 0.49 7.95 6.12
N LEU A 121 1.05 6.75 6.02
CA LEU A 121 2.40 6.46 6.47
C LEU A 121 3.46 7.08 5.56
N HIS A 122 3.20 7.15 4.26
CA HIS A 122 4.11 7.76 3.30
C HIS A 122 4.20 9.28 3.49
N LEU A 123 3.09 9.95 3.80
CA LEU A 123 3.08 11.37 4.19
C LEU A 123 3.64 11.59 5.61
N GLY A 124 3.72 10.52 6.41
CA GLY A 124 4.14 10.56 7.80
C GLY A 124 3.17 11.39 8.66
N LEU A 125 1.88 11.35 8.36
CA LEU A 125 0.85 11.96 9.20
C LEU A 125 0.53 11.07 10.42
N SER A 126 0.82 9.78 10.32
CA SER A 126 0.60 8.82 11.41
C SER A 126 1.76 8.72 12.39
N TYR A 127 2.97 9.16 12.05
CA TYR A 127 4.13 9.04 12.95
C TYR A 127 4.74 10.44 13.11
N GLY A 128 4.40 11.11 14.22
CA GLY A 128 4.77 12.51 14.46
C GLY A 128 6.29 12.73 14.52
N ASP A 129 6.99 11.85 15.22
CA ASP A 129 8.37 12.14 15.64
C ASP A 129 9.44 11.31 14.94
N PHE A 130 9.09 10.34 14.09
CA PHE A 130 10.09 9.48 13.43
C PHE A 130 9.56 8.82 12.17
N LYS A 131 10.20 9.10 11.03
CA LYS A 131 9.78 8.65 9.71
C LYS A 131 10.91 7.94 9.00
N LEU A 132 10.60 6.81 8.35
CA LEU A 132 11.55 6.03 7.56
C LEU A 132 11.33 6.21 6.07
N PHE A 133 12.41 6.13 5.30
CA PHE A 133 12.44 6.29 3.86
C PHE A 133 13.44 5.33 3.22
N HIS A 134 13.22 5.00 1.94
CA HIS A 134 14.25 4.35 1.14
C HIS A 134 15.43 5.30 0.91
N VAL A 135 16.64 4.77 1.09
CA VAL A 135 17.88 5.44 0.69
C VAL A 135 17.79 5.85 -0.78
N LYS A 136 18.30 7.03 -1.14
CA LYS A 136 18.24 7.53 -2.54
C LYS A 136 18.82 6.58 -3.59
N THR A 137 19.80 5.76 -3.21
CA THR A 137 20.47 4.80 -4.07
C THR A 137 19.78 3.43 -4.13
N ALA A 138 18.73 3.20 -3.34
CA ALA A 138 18.02 1.93 -3.32
C ALA A 138 17.39 1.62 -4.69
N ARG A 139 17.79 0.49 -5.28
CA ARG A 139 17.31 -0.01 -6.57
C ARG A 139 17.14 -1.52 -6.49
N LEU A 140 16.17 -2.05 -7.24
CA LEU A 140 16.10 -3.49 -7.46
C LEU A 140 17.25 -3.97 -8.36
N SER A 141 17.76 -5.17 -8.08
CA SER A 141 18.71 -5.86 -8.96
C SER A 141 18.04 -6.29 -10.27
N LYS A 142 18.84 -6.62 -11.29
CA LYS A 142 18.33 -7.13 -12.58
C LYS A 142 17.46 -8.39 -12.39
N THR A 143 17.88 -9.29 -11.50
CA THR A 143 17.14 -10.51 -11.17
C THR A 143 15.81 -10.19 -10.50
N GLN A 144 15.78 -9.24 -9.57
CA GLN A 144 14.53 -8.80 -8.92
C GLN A 144 13.56 -8.15 -9.92
N TRP A 145 14.07 -7.36 -10.87
CA TRP A 145 13.28 -6.82 -11.97
C TRP A 145 12.67 -7.91 -12.85
N LEU A 146 13.47 -8.91 -13.22
CA LEU A 146 12.99 -10.05 -14.00
C LEU A 146 11.90 -10.82 -13.26
N LEU A 147 12.09 -11.09 -11.96
CA LEU A 147 11.11 -11.77 -11.12
C LEU A 147 9.82 -10.95 -10.97
N LEU A 148 9.91 -9.63 -10.80
CA LEU A 148 8.75 -8.73 -10.76
C LEU A 148 7.96 -8.80 -12.08
N PHE A 149 8.66 -8.73 -13.21
CA PHE A 149 8.04 -8.83 -14.53
C PHE A 149 7.36 -10.19 -14.73
N LEU A 150 8.04 -11.28 -14.38
CA LEU A 150 7.50 -12.63 -14.48
C LEU A 150 6.27 -12.81 -13.58
N PHE A 151 6.33 -12.31 -12.34
CA PHE A 151 5.23 -12.36 -11.39
C PHE A 151 3.95 -11.70 -11.95
N HIS A 152 4.05 -10.46 -12.41
CA HIS A 152 2.89 -9.76 -12.99
C HIS A 152 2.44 -10.35 -14.32
N THR A 153 3.35 -10.94 -15.12
CA THR A 153 3.00 -11.66 -16.35
C THR A 153 2.17 -12.91 -16.02
N LEU A 154 2.59 -13.71 -15.05
CA LEU A 154 1.86 -14.90 -14.62
C LEU A 154 0.49 -14.54 -14.03
N LEU A 155 0.40 -13.48 -13.22
CA LEU A 155 -0.88 -12.97 -12.73
C LEU A 155 -1.80 -12.53 -13.87
N SER A 156 -1.27 -11.84 -14.89
CA SER A 156 -2.04 -11.47 -16.07
C SER A 156 -2.55 -12.70 -16.82
N VAL A 157 -1.71 -13.72 -17.04
CA VAL A 157 -2.12 -14.99 -17.66
C VAL A 157 -3.23 -15.66 -16.85
N GLY A 158 -3.12 -15.68 -15.52
CA GLY A 158 -4.18 -16.16 -14.63
C GLY A 158 -5.49 -15.39 -14.80
N CYS A 159 -5.44 -14.06 -14.88
CA CYS A 159 -6.62 -13.22 -15.13
C CYS A 159 -7.21 -13.45 -16.53
N TYR A 160 -6.37 -13.67 -17.55
CA TYR A 160 -6.82 -14.04 -18.90
C TYR A 160 -7.55 -15.39 -18.92
N GLY A 161 -7.16 -16.33 -18.06
CA GLY A 161 -7.87 -17.60 -17.89
C GLY A 161 -9.35 -17.42 -17.51
N LEU A 162 -9.73 -16.31 -16.88
CA LEU A 162 -11.14 -16.00 -16.57
C LEU A 162 -12.00 -15.81 -17.83
N PHE A 163 -11.40 -15.41 -18.95
CA PHE A 163 -12.10 -15.28 -20.24
C PHE A 163 -12.43 -16.62 -20.88
N CYS A 164 -11.79 -17.70 -20.46
CA CYS A 164 -12.11 -19.05 -20.91
C CYS A 164 -13.41 -19.60 -20.29
N ILE A 165 -13.93 -18.94 -19.25
CA ILE A 165 -15.20 -19.31 -18.61
C ILE A 165 -16.33 -18.67 -19.44
N ASP A 166 -17.35 -19.43 -19.82
CA ASP A 166 -18.54 -18.84 -20.42
C ASP A 166 -19.37 -18.13 -19.34
N ALA A 167 -19.56 -16.82 -19.49
CA ALA A 167 -20.30 -16.03 -18.52
C ALA A 167 -21.78 -16.43 -18.48
N ASN A 168 -22.35 -16.94 -19.57
CA ASN A 168 -23.77 -17.33 -19.65
C ASN A 168 -24.13 -18.46 -18.67
N ILE A 169 -23.14 -19.15 -18.11
CA ILE A 169 -23.33 -20.15 -17.04
C ILE A 169 -23.80 -19.50 -15.73
N LEU A 170 -23.63 -18.18 -15.54
CA LEU A 170 -23.90 -17.49 -14.27
C LEU A 170 -25.38 -17.17 -14.01
N GLU A 171 -26.31 -17.71 -14.80
CA GLU A 171 -27.78 -17.74 -14.66
C GLU A 171 -28.51 -16.38 -14.58
N THR A 172 -27.85 -15.29 -14.18
CA THR A 172 -28.45 -13.97 -13.98
C THR A 172 -27.66 -12.87 -14.68
N ASP A 173 -28.36 -11.96 -15.35
CA ASP A 173 -27.74 -10.87 -16.13
C ASP A 173 -26.80 -10.00 -15.28
N GLY A 174 -27.18 -9.70 -14.03
CA GLY A 174 -26.33 -8.94 -13.11
C GLY A 174 -25.00 -9.63 -12.78
N LEU A 175 -24.99 -10.97 -12.64
CA LEU A 175 -23.75 -11.73 -12.43
C LEU A 175 -22.90 -11.81 -13.71
N ILE A 176 -23.54 -11.91 -14.87
CA ILE A 176 -22.87 -11.90 -16.18
C ILE A 176 -22.14 -10.58 -16.37
N ASP A 177 -22.84 -9.45 -16.21
CA ASP A 177 -22.28 -8.10 -16.33
C ASP A 177 -21.18 -7.86 -15.30
N ASN A 178 -21.42 -8.24 -14.04
CA ASN A 178 -20.41 -8.15 -12.98
C ASN A 178 -19.14 -8.95 -13.33
N PHE A 179 -19.29 -10.16 -13.86
CA PHE A 179 -18.15 -10.99 -14.19
C PHE A 179 -17.36 -10.44 -15.38
N HIS A 180 -18.05 -9.92 -16.40
CA HIS A 180 -17.39 -9.19 -17.49
C HIS A 180 -16.60 -8.00 -16.96
N PHE A 181 -17.20 -7.20 -16.07
CA PHE A 181 -16.53 -6.07 -15.43
C PHE A 181 -15.27 -6.52 -14.66
N ILE A 182 -15.39 -7.55 -13.81
CA ILE A 182 -14.28 -8.03 -12.96
C ILE A 182 -13.11 -8.57 -13.76
N ARG A 183 -13.34 -9.22 -14.91
CA ARG A 183 -12.26 -9.69 -15.78
C ARG A 183 -11.31 -8.55 -16.19
N TYR A 184 -11.87 -7.42 -16.62
CA TYR A 184 -11.07 -6.24 -16.99
C TYR A 184 -10.50 -5.54 -15.76
N ALA A 185 -11.28 -5.45 -14.68
CA ALA A 185 -10.85 -4.82 -13.44
C ALA A 185 -9.61 -5.53 -12.85
N CYS A 186 -9.59 -6.87 -12.82
CA CYS A 186 -8.44 -7.63 -12.31
C CYS A 186 -7.16 -7.39 -13.12
N ILE A 187 -7.26 -7.28 -14.45
CA ILE A 187 -6.11 -6.94 -15.32
C ILE A 187 -5.61 -5.53 -15.00
N ALA A 188 -6.53 -4.56 -14.90
CA ALA A 188 -6.18 -3.18 -14.57
C ALA A 188 -5.52 -3.08 -13.19
N ILE A 189 -6.07 -3.77 -12.17
CA ILE A 189 -5.50 -3.82 -10.82
C ILE A 189 -4.09 -4.43 -10.86
N ASN A 190 -3.88 -5.53 -11.59
CA ASN A 190 -2.56 -6.16 -11.71
C ASN A 190 -1.52 -5.17 -12.24
N ILE A 191 -1.82 -4.44 -13.33
CA ILE A 191 -0.92 -3.44 -13.91
C ILE A 191 -0.68 -2.29 -12.93
N LEU A 192 -1.74 -1.76 -12.34
CA LEU A 192 -1.66 -0.62 -11.42
C LEU A 192 -1.02 -0.99 -10.07
N SER A 193 -0.91 -2.27 -9.73
CA SER A 193 -0.22 -2.73 -8.52
C SER A 193 1.31 -2.79 -8.65
N ILE A 194 1.86 -2.73 -9.89
CA ILE A 194 3.31 -2.82 -10.14
C ILE A 194 4.14 -1.81 -9.30
N PRO A 195 3.78 -0.50 -9.22
CA PRO A 195 4.54 0.45 -8.40
C PRO A 195 4.57 0.08 -6.92
N MET A 196 3.45 -0.43 -6.38
CA MET A 196 3.39 -0.90 -5.00
C MET A 196 4.22 -2.18 -4.80
N THR A 197 4.23 -3.10 -5.77
CA THR A 197 5.04 -4.34 -5.68
C THR A 197 6.51 -4.01 -5.72
N TYR A 198 6.90 -3.06 -6.58
CA TYR A 198 8.25 -2.52 -6.61
C TYR A 198 8.67 -1.98 -5.24
N GLN A 199 7.84 -1.16 -4.60
CA GLN A 199 8.17 -0.56 -3.29
C GLN A 199 8.20 -1.60 -2.17
N SER A 200 7.34 -2.61 -2.21
CA SER A 200 7.37 -3.74 -1.28
C SER A 200 8.67 -4.54 -1.41
N LEU A 201 9.05 -4.93 -2.63
CA LEU A 201 10.30 -5.64 -2.87
C LEU A 201 11.51 -4.79 -2.49
N LEU A 202 11.47 -3.50 -2.80
CA LEU A 202 12.55 -2.59 -2.43
C LEU A 202 12.71 -2.51 -0.90
N ALA A 203 11.61 -2.42 -0.15
CA ALA A 203 11.62 -2.40 1.31
C ALA A 203 12.14 -3.71 1.89
N TRP A 204 11.64 -4.84 1.39
CA TRP A 204 12.02 -6.16 1.85
C TRP A 204 13.52 -6.44 1.69
N ASN A 205 14.10 -5.97 0.58
CA ASN A 205 15.52 -6.16 0.26
C ASN A 205 16.40 -4.98 0.71
N SER A 206 15.87 -4.01 1.45
CA SER A 206 16.68 -2.89 1.96
C SER A 206 17.55 -3.34 3.12
N GLU A 207 18.84 -3.08 3.02
CA GLU A 207 19.80 -3.22 4.14
C GLU A 207 19.95 -1.91 4.92
N LYS A 208 19.57 -0.78 4.31
CA LYS A 208 19.62 0.55 4.90
C LYS A 208 18.32 1.30 4.65
N LEU A 209 17.90 2.10 5.62
CA LEU A 209 16.76 3.02 5.53
C LEU A 209 17.19 4.41 6.03
N GLU A 210 16.82 5.47 5.32
CA GLU A 210 16.98 6.82 5.83
C GLU A 210 15.89 7.07 6.88
N PHE A 211 16.19 7.82 7.94
CA PHE A 211 15.19 8.31 8.87
C PHE A 211 15.29 9.82 9.07
N VAL A 212 14.16 10.43 9.41
CA VAL A 212 14.08 11.82 9.88
C VAL A 212 13.18 11.85 11.11
N GLY A 213 13.65 12.45 12.20
CA GLY A 213 12.86 12.62 13.41
C GLY A 213 13.69 12.70 14.69
N ILE A 214 13.02 12.61 15.83
CA ILE A 214 13.60 12.63 17.16
C ILE A 214 14.35 11.31 17.40
N HIS A 215 15.66 11.43 17.66
CA HIS A 215 16.51 10.29 17.91
C HIS A 215 16.16 9.59 19.24
N PRO A 216 16.06 8.24 19.29
CA PRO A 216 15.61 7.51 20.47
C PRO A 216 16.45 7.78 21.71
N GLN A 217 17.79 7.78 21.56
CA GLN A 217 18.70 7.94 22.68
C GLN A 217 18.97 9.41 23.04
N THR A 218 19.14 10.30 22.05
CA THR A 218 19.61 11.68 22.30
C THR A 218 18.48 12.70 22.40
N LYS A 219 17.24 12.35 22.02
CA LYS A 219 16.06 13.24 22.00
C LYS A 219 16.21 14.48 21.11
N LEU A 220 17.26 14.54 20.28
CA LEU A 220 17.46 15.60 19.31
C LEU A 220 16.81 15.24 17.97
N TYR A 221 16.34 16.25 17.25
CA TYR A 221 15.92 16.07 15.87
C TYR A 221 17.13 15.73 15.01
N TRP A 222 17.05 14.61 14.30
CA TRP A 222 18.15 14.09 13.52
C TRP A 222 17.65 13.46 12.23
N LYS A 223 18.50 13.53 11.20
CA LYS A 223 18.39 12.79 9.97
C LYS A 223 19.59 11.86 9.86
N GLY A 224 19.35 10.57 9.75
CA GLY A 224 20.41 9.57 9.69
C GLY A 224 19.99 8.33 8.92
N VAL A 225 20.76 7.26 9.08
CA VAL A 225 20.51 5.98 8.44
C VAL A 225 20.33 4.90 9.51
N MET A 226 19.35 4.01 9.31
CA MET A 226 19.25 2.75 10.02
C MET A 226 19.79 1.64 9.14
N ARG A 227 20.60 0.74 9.71
CA ARG A 227 21.18 -0.41 9.04
C ARG A 227 20.62 -1.71 9.62
N LYS A 228 20.35 -2.68 8.75
CA LYS A 228 20.00 -4.04 9.11
C LYS A 228 21.28 -4.82 9.43
N MET A 229 21.33 -5.38 10.64
CA MET A 229 22.41 -6.20 11.15
C MET A 229 22.29 -7.66 10.66
N GLU A 230 23.36 -8.44 10.80
CA GLU A 230 23.39 -9.84 10.35
C GLU A 230 22.38 -10.73 11.10
N ASP A 231 22.08 -10.40 12.35
CA ASP A 231 21.07 -11.05 13.18
C ASP A 231 19.62 -10.65 12.80
N GLY A 232 19.46 -9.73 11.85
CA GLY A 232 18.18 -9.22 11.37
C GLY A 232 17.65 -8.00 12.13
N ASN A 233 18.28 -7.58 13.22
CA ASN A 233 17.92 -6.39 13.98
C ASN A 233 18.29 -5.10 13.23
N TRP A 234 17.66 -3.99 13.60
CA TRP A 234 17.91 -2.68 12.99
C TRP A 234 18.53 -1.71 13.98
N GLU A 235 19.67 -1.14 13.62
CA GLU A 235 20.42 -0.20 14.44
C GLU A 235 20.65 1.11 13.70
N VAL A 236 20.88 2.19 14.44
CA VAL A 236 21.27 3.48 13.86
C VAL A 236 22.74 3.38 13.42
N ASP A 237 22.99 3.63 12.14
CA ASP A 237 24.34 3.69 11.59
C ASP A 237 25.01 4.96 12.15
N GLN A 238 26.05 4.79 12.97
CA GLN A 238 26.80 5.90 13.58
C GLN A 238 28.11 6.20 12.84
N THR A 239 28.30 5.61 11.65
CA THR A 239 29.53 5.77 10.89
C THR A 239 29.76 7.22 10.45
N PRO A 240 31.03 7.69 10.37
CA PRO A 240 31.35 9.11 10.24
C PRO A 240 30.76 9.84 9.02
N GLU A 241 30.57 9.12 7.92
CA GLU A 241 30.02 9.66 6.67
C GLU A 241 28.57 10.15 6.82
N ASP A 242 27.83 9.68 7.84
CA ASP A 242 26.48 10.15 8.17
C ASP A 242 26.48 11.43 9.05
N HIS A 243 27.63 11.83 9.61
CA HIS A 243 27.80 13.09 10.37
C HIS A 243 28.11 14.30 9.48
N ASP A 244 28.55 14.09 8.24
CA ASP A 244 28.86 15.16 7.28
C ASP A 244 27.60 15.89 6.75
N LEU A 245 26.40 15.38 7.05
CA LEU A 245 25.13 16.03 6.73
C LEU A 245 24.84 17.29 7.59
N PHE A 246 25.61 17.54 8.65
CA PHE A 246 25.47 18.75 9.49
C PHE A 246 26.64 19.74 9.40
N LEU A 247 27.84 19.32 8.96
CA LEU A 247 29.00 20.22 8.95
C LEU A 247 29.11 21.08 7.69
N SER A 248 28.38 20.77 6.61
CA SER A 248 28.40 21.60 5.38
C SER A 248 27.37 22.72 5.33
N GLY A 249 26.66 22.99 6.44
CA GLY A 249 25.66 24.06 6.56
C GLY A 249 25.99 25.17 7.56
N ASN A 250 27.11 25.10 8.27
CA ASN A 250 27.46 26.07 9.31
C ASN A 250 28.75 26.87 9.02
N ASP A 251 29.02 27.12 7.74
CA ASP A 251 29.83 28.28 7.35
C ASP A 251 28.89 29.46 7.07
N CYS A 252 28.31 30.03 8.12
CA CYS A 252 27.80 31.41 8.14
C CYS A 252 27.95 31.96 9.58
N ASP A 253 29.06 32.64 9.81
CA ASP A 253 29.23 33.86 10.58
C ASP A 253 28.24 34.21 11.72
N CYS A 254 28.84 34.36 12.90
CA CYS A 254 28.72 35.47 13.86
C CYS A 254 27.34 35.95 14.34
N ASP A 255 27.25 36.01 15.68
CA ASP A 255 26.61 37.04 16.49
C ASP A 255 25.19 37.47 16.08
N ASN A 256 24.21 37.13 16.92
CA ASN A 256 23.39 38.18 17.57
C ASN A 256 22.53 37.59 18.70
N ASP A 257 22.69 38.21 19.86
CA ASP A 257 21.77 38.28 20.99
C ASP A 257 20.30 38.20 20.59
N TRP A 258 19.54 37.40 21.32
CA TRP A 258 18.17 37.77 21.71
C TRP A 258 17.87 37.22 23.11
N ASP A 259 18.06 38.09 24.11
CA ASP A 259 17.28 38.11 25.34
C ASP A 259 15.78 38.24 24.99
N LEU A 260 14.95 37.29 25.49
CA LEU A 260 13.63 37.47 26.10
C LEU A 260 12.96 36.11 26.40
#